data_AF-M5RVH2-F1
#
_entry.id   AF-M5RVH2-F1
#
_cell.length_a   1.000
_cell.length_b   1.000
_cell.length_c   1.000
_cell.angle_alpha   90.00
_cell.angle_beta   90.00
_cell.angle_gamma   90.00
#
_symmetry.space_group_name_H-M   'P 1'
#
loop_
_entity.id
_entity.type
_entity.pdbx_description
1 polymer ?
#
loop_
_entity_poly.entity_id
_entity_poly.type
_entity_poly.pdbx_seq_one_letter_code
_entity_poly.pdbx_strand_id
1 'polypeptide(L)'
;MIKVPNRAKLLALLEETDDPDDIAAIEAFLEECEKTLYADPEKKLSRAEKMRAASSKAQRQAVRDAQDIGRPPEGLGDDERRKQSDESLLFHLKTYHANTFCLEFSPDHLRLIKQIQDTLENGGQKAIALMRGAGKSSILRIAVLWAAITGRRRFVCLIAASSTSARKLMKAMKKTILTNRMLHADYAAELHCLISLGNRSTLAAGQHVEGVRTGVLWEAGMIASGYIEGVKTSEFVISCVSILGDVRGQQYITTTGETIRPDCALLDDPQTKASAKSKPASRNRIEIANADVLKMAGGSVNIAAFAAVTIIRKGDMADQLTDRKISPYWRGEKVPCVKKFPSEAAMELWSEFQEQYEAELELDAPHTGSKTFVEANFDAMHEGAELFWDANYDRKT
;
A
#
# COMPACT_ATOMS: atom_id res chain seq x y z
N MET A 1 5.45 -50.70 -11.12
CA MET A 1 4.14 -50.25 -11.65
C MET A 1 4.15 -50.50 -13.15
N ILE A 2 3.57 -51.62 -13.58
CA ILE A 2 3.38 -51.92 -15.00
C ILE A 2 2.32 -50.93 -15.52
N LYS A 3 2.63 -50.17 -16.58
CA LYS A 3 1.69 -49.23 -17.19
C LYS A 3 0.53 -50.05 -17.79
N VAL A 4 -0.63 -49.99 -17.15
CA VAL A 4 -1.86 -50.56 -17.71
C VAL A 4 -2.16 -49.84 -19.03
N PRO A 5 -2.30 -50.56 -20.17
CA PRO A 5 -2.63 -49.94 -21.45
C PRO A 5 -4.00 -49.23 -21.38
N ASN A 6 -4.15 -48.14 -22.11
CA ASN A 6 -5.41 -47.40 -22.20
C ASN A 6 -6.50 -48.28 -22.84
N ARG A 7 -7.65 -48.48 -22.20
CA ARG A 7 -8.80 -49.27 -22.68
C ARG A 7 -9.19 -48.97 -24.13
N ALA A 8 -9.11 -47.69 -24.53
CA ALA A 8 -9.40 -47.28 -25.90
C ALA A 8 -8.44 -47.89 -26.93
N LYS A 9 -7.18 -48.14 -26.56
CA LYS A 9 -6.19 -48.78 -27.43
C LYS A 9 -6.40 -50.29 -27.55
N LEU A 10 -6.86 -50.94 -26.48
CA LEU A 10 -7.14 -52.38 -26.50
C LEU A 10 -8.42 -52.69 -27.30
N LEU A 11 -9.43 -51.84 -27.20
CA LEU A 11 -10.64 -51.97 -28.03
C LEU A 11 -10.36 -51.74 -29.52
N ALA A 12 -9.53 -50.74 -29.85
CA ALA A 12 -9.09 -50.53 -31.23
C ALA A 12 -8.26 -51.71 -31.76
N LEU A 13 -7.40 -52.30 -30.92
CA LEU A 13 -6.62 -53.49 -31.30
C LEU A 13 -7.53 -54.70 -31.55
N LEU A 14 -8.62 -54.85 -30.77
CA LEU A 14 -9.61 -55.90 -30.96
C LEU A 14 -10.35 -55.75 -32.29
N GLU A 15 -10.66 -54.53 -32.71
CA GLU A 15 -11.31 -54.24 -34.00
C GLU A 15 -10.41 -54.52 -35.21
N GLU A 16 -9.09 -54.55 -35.02
CA GLU A 16 -8.08 -54.75 -36.07
C GLU A 16 -7.48 -56.17 -36.08
N THR A 17 -7.88 -57.05 -35.15
CA THR A 17 -7.32 -58.41 -35.01
C THR A 17 -8.31 -59.45 -35.53
N ASP A 18 -7.88 -60.27 -36.50
CA ASP A 18 -8.69 -61.34 -37.10
C ASP A 18 -8.35 -62.75 -36.57
N ASP A 19 -7.25 -62.90 -35.82
CA ASP A 19 -6.82 -64.18 -35.27
C ASP A 19 -7.62 -64.56 -34.01
N PRO A 20 -8.30 -65.72 -33.98
CA PRO A 20 -9.18 -66.10 -32.87
C PRO A 20 -8.47 -66.25 -31.52
N ASP A 21 -7.21 -66.69 -31.50
CA ASP A 21 -6.46 -66.90 -30.27
C ASP A 21 -5.98 -65.56 -29.68
N ASP A 22 -5.59 -64.62 -30.55
CA ASP A 22 -5.22 -63.26 -30.15
C ASP A 22 -6.43 -62.44 -29.68
N ILE A 23 -7.59 -62.58 -30.33
CA ILE A 23 -8.85 -61.98 -29.88
C ILE A 23 -9.18 -62.47 -28.46
N ALA A 24 -9.13 -63.78 -28.22
CA ALA A 24 -9.41 -64.36 -26.91
C ALA A 24 -8.44 -63.85 -25.82
N ALA A 25 -7.16 -63.66 -26.17
CA ALA A 25 -6.17 -63.10 -25.25
C ALA A 25 -6.44 -61.62 -24.91
N ILE A 26 -6.83 -60.81 -25.90
CA ILE A 26 -7.17 -59.39 -25.69
C ILE A 26 -8.47 -59.25 -24.87
N GLU A 27 -9.49 -60.07 -25.13
CA GLU A 27 -10.74 -60.10 -24.36
C GLU A 27 -10.50 -60.50 -22.90
N ALA A 28 -9.71 -61.55 -22.65
CA ALA A 28 -9.33 -61.96 -21.31
C ALA A 28 -8.59 -60.85 -20.54
N PHE A 29 -7.71 -60.12 -21.24
CA PHE A 29 -6.97 -59.00 -20.65
C PHE A 29 -7.88 -57.79 -20.36
N LEU A 30 -8.87 -57.52 -21.21
CA LEU A 30 -9.91 -56.51 -20.96
C LEU A 30 -10.77 -56.87 -19.74
N GLU A 31 -11.15 -58.14 -19.60
CA GLU A 31 -11.93 -58.63 -18.46
C GLU A 31 -11.14 -58.55 -17.14
N GLU A 32 -9.85 -58.85 -17.15
CA GLU A 32 -8.96 -58.69 -16.00
C GLU A 32 -8.76 -57.21 -15.62
N CYS A 33 -8.63 -56.34 -16.63
CA CYS A 33 -8.61 -54.89 -16.42
C CYS A 33 -9.93 -54.39 -15.81
N GLU A 34 -11.08 -54.85 -16.27
CA GLU A 34 -12.39 -54.49 -15.72
C GLU A 34 -12.59 -55.00 -14.28
N LYS A 35 -12.14 -56.21 -13.95
CA LYS A 35 -12.11 -56.72 -12.56
C LYS A 35 -11.23 -55.87 -11.63
N THR A 36 -10.19 -55.25 -12.17
CA THR A 36 -9.26 -54.42 -11.39
C THR A 36 -9.72 -52.96 -11.27
N LEU A 37 -10.39 -52.42 -12.30
CA LEU A 37 -10.95 -51.06 -12.33
C LEU A 37 -12.30 -50.94 -11.62
N TYR A 38 -13.11 -52.02 -11.62
CA TYR A 38 -14.40 -52.10 -10.92
C TYR A 38 -14.30 -52.97 -9.66
N ALA A 39 -13.29 -52.69 -8.82
CA ALA A 39 -13.25 -53.25 -7.47
C ALA A 39 -14.53 -52.86 -6.70
N ASP A 40 -15.31 -53.90 -6.37
CA ASP A 40 -16.50 -53.99 -5.53
C ASP A 40 -16.97 -52.68 -4.83
N PRO A 41 -18.15 -52.12 -5.18
CA PRO A 41 -18.73 -50.98 -4.45
C PRO A 41 -19.07 -51.30 -2.98
N GLU A 42 -19.06 -52.57 -2.58
CA GLU A 42 -19.21 -53.03 -1.19
C GLU A 42 -17.90 -53.38 -0.48
N LYS A 43 -16.74 -52.91 -0.95
CA LYS A 43 -15.48 -53.10 -0.21
C LYS A 43 -15.57 -52.47 1.18
N LYS A 44 -15.94 -53.28 2.19
CA LYS A 44 -16.10 -52.85 3.58
C LYS A 44 -14.77 -52.30 4.07
N LEU A 45 -14.66 -50.97 4.07
CA LEU A 45 -13.53 -50.26 4.66
C LEU A 45 -13.21 -50.87 6.01
N SER A 46 -11.96 -51.29 6.20
CA SER A 46 -11.49 -51.82 7.47
C SER A 46 -11.77 -50.82 8.59
N ARG A 47 -11.90 -51.30 9.83
CA ARG A 47 -12.08 -50.41 10.99
C ARG A 47 -11.00 -49.33 11.03
N ALA A 48 -9.77 -49.66 10.65
CA ALA A 48 -8.64 -48.73 10.56
C ALA A 48 -8.85 -47.66 9.47
N GLU A 49 -9.35 -48.02 8.28
CA GLU A 49 -9.64 -47.06 7.21
C GLU A 49 -10.83 -46.17 7.54
N LYS A 50 -11.89 -46.71 8.17
CA LYS A 50 -13.02 -45.92 8.68
C LYS A 50 -12.58 -44.92 9.75
N MET A 51 -11.73 -45.34 10.68
CA MET A 51 -11.14 -44.45 11.70
C MET A 51 -10.23 -43.38 11.08
N ARG A 52 -9.40 -43.74 10.08
CA ARG A 52 -8.58 -42.76 9.34
C ARG A 52 -9.43 -41.76 8.54
N ALA A 53 -10.50 -42.21 7.90
CA ALA A 53 -11.42 -41.35 7.15
C ALA A 53 -12.22 -40.42 8.08
N ALA A 54 -12.73 -40.92 9.21
CA ALA A 54 -13.40 -40.12 10.23
C ALA A 54 -12.46 -39.09 10.85
N SER A 55 -11.22 -39.50 11.18
CA SER A 55 -10.17 -38.61 11.67
C SER A 55 -9.81 -37.54 10.64
N SER A 56 -9.66 -37.90 9.35
CA SER A 56 -9.42 -36.94 8.28
C SER A 56 -10.57 -35.96 8.10
N LYS A 57 -11.82 -36.42 8.19
CA LYS A 57 -13.01 -35.55 8.12
C LYS A 57 -13.08 -34.60 9.30
N ALA A 58 -12.85 -35.09 10.52
CA ALA A 58 -12.82 -34.27 11.73
C ALA A 58 -11.69 -33.23 11.67
N GLN A 59 -10.51 -33.61 11.18
CA GLN A 59 -9.38 -32.70 10.98
C GLN A 59 -9.68 -31.62 9.94
N ARG A 60 -10.29 -31.97 8.80
CA ARG A 60 -10.72 -30.99 7.79
C ARG A 60 -11.76 -30.03 8.34
N GLN A 61 -12.71 -30.54 9.12
CA GLN A 61 -13.72 -29.69 9.76
C GLN A 61 -13.08 -28.74 10.77
N ALA A 62 -12.20 -29.24 11.64
CA ALA A 62 -11.48 -28.40 12.60
C ALA A 62 -10.62 -27.32 11.91
N VAL A 63 -9.99 -27.64 10.78
CA VAL A 63 -9.25 -26.64 9.97
C VAL A 63 -10.20 -25.60 9.37
N ARG A 64 -11.36 -26.02 8.87
CA ARG A 64 -12.38 -25.11 8.33
C ARG A 64 -12.94 -24.20 9.42
N ASP A 65 -13.27 -24.75 10.58
CA ASP A 65 -13.78 -23.97 11.72
C ASP A 65 -12.73 -22.96 12.21
N ALA A 66 -11.45 -23.35 12.25
CA ALA A 66 -10.34 -22.45 12.60
C ALA A 66 -10.03 -21.39 11.53
N GLN A 67 -10.50 -21.60 10.30
CA GLN A 67 -10.38 -20.67 9.18
C GLN A 67 -11.52 -19.66 9.10
N ASP A 68 -12.61 -19.91 9.84
CA ASP A 68 -13.71 -18.96 9.98
C ASP A 68 -13.31 -17.84 10.95
N ILE A 69 -13.34 -16.60 10.48
CA ILE A 69 -13.06 -15.43 11.32
C ILE A 69 -14.33 -14.79 11.88
N GLY A 70 -15.50 -15.36 11.57
CA GLY A 70 -16.81 -14.82 11.94
C GLY A 70 -17.12 -13.49 11.25
N ARG A 71 -18.33 -12.97 11.48
CA ARG A 71 -18.69 -11.63 11.03
C ARG A 71 -17.87 -10.56 11.75
N PRO A 72 -17.66 -9.39 11.11
CA PRO A 72 -17.06 -8.26 11.80
C PRO A 72 -17.91 -7.90 13.03
N PRO A 73 -17.27 -7.51 14.13
CA PRO A 73 -17.97 -7.18 15.36
C PRO A 73 -18.83 -5.93 15.20
N GLU A 74 -20.09 -6.00 15.64
CA GLU A 74 -21.04 -4.88 15.60
C GLU A 74 -20.78 -3.90 16.76
N GLY A 75 -20.92 -2.59 16.51
CA GLY A 75 -20.95 -1.57 17.56
C GLY A 75 -19.63 -1.28 18.28
N LEU A 76 -18.47 -1.62 17.71
CA LEU A 76 -17.17 -1.36 18.35
C LEU A 76 -16.64 0.07 18.18
N GLY A 77 -17.26 0.88 17.33
CA GLY A 77 -16.76 2.19 16.93
C GLY A 77 -17.51 3.36 17.55
N ASP A 78 -16.93 4.55 17.41
CA ASP A 78 -17.61 5.82 17.62
C ASP A 78 -18.12 6.34 16.28
N ASP A 79 -19.44 6.24 16.08
CA ASP A 79 -20.09 6.56 14.81
C ASP A 79 -19.89 8.03 14.42
N GLU A 80 -19.90 8.95 15.39
CA GLU A 80 -19.72 10.38 15.13
C GLU A 80 -18.27 10.67 14.75
N ARG A 81 -17.30 10.09 15.46
CA ARG A 81 -15.87 10.20 15.11
C ARG A 81 -15.59 9.62 13.72
N ARG A 82 -16.17 8.46 13.40
CA ARG A 82 -16.07 7.86 12.08
C ARG A 82 -16.68 8.76 11.01
N LYS A 83 -17.87 9.32 11.24
CA LYS A 83 -18.51 10.23 10.29
C LYS A 83 -17.66 11.48 10.01
N GLN A 84 -17.13 12.11 11.06
CA GLN A 84 -16.23 13.27 10.92
C GLN A 84 -14.95 12.91 10.16
N SER A 85 -14.42 11.71 10.40
CA SER A 85 -13.28 11.16 9.68
C SER A 85 -13.59 10.90 8.20
N ASP A 86 -14.76 10.37 7.91
CA ASP A 86 -15.21 10.12 6.55
C ASP A 86 -15.42 11.42 5.78
N GLU A 87 -15.77 12.52 6.44
CA GLU A 87 -15.96 13.85 5.82
C GLU A 87 -14.66 14.67 5.71
N SER A 88 -13.67 14.42 6.58
CA SER A 88 -12.47 15.26 6.69
C SER A 88 -11.19 14.46 6.85
N LEU A 89 -10.34 14.50 5.82
CA LEU A 89 -8.99 13.94 5.87
C LEU A 89 -8.17 14.59 6.99
N LEU A 90 -8.33 15.90 7.21
CA LEU A 90 -7.64 16.60 8.29
C LEU A 90 -8.02 16.01 9.66
N PHE A 91 -9.31 15.79 9.89
CA PHE A 91 -9.80 15.16 11.11
C PHE A 91 -9.22 13.75 11.24
N HIS A 92 -9.26 12.95 10.17
CA HIS A 92 -8.69 11.61 10.18
C HIS A 92 -7.20 11.60 10.58
N LEU A 93 -6.40 12.51 10.01
CA LEU A 93 -4.98 12.66 10.34
C LEU A 93 -4.78 13.01 11.82
N LYS A 94 -5.45 14.05 12.33
CA LYS A 94 -5.28 14.50 13.73
C LYS A 94 -5.80 13.47 14.73
N THR A 95 -6.86 12.73 14.40
CA THR A 95 -7.53 11.82 15.32
C THR A 95 -6.87 10.44 15.35
N TYR A 96 -6.80 9.73 14.22
CA TYR A 96 -6.28 8.36 14.19
C TYR A 96 -4.76 8.30 14.19
N HIS A 97 -4.08 9.40 13.85
CA HIS A 97 -2.64 9.45 13.70
C HIS A 97 -1.99 10.55 14.55
N ALA A 98 -2.59 10.90 15.69
CA ALA A 98 -2.10 11.93 16.62
C ALA A 98 -0.61 11.75 17.00
N ASN A 99 -0.14 10.51 17.19
CA ASN A 99 1.27 10.24 17.50
C ASN A 99 2.23 10.58 16.34
N THR A 100 1.73 10.58 15.10
CA THR A 100 2.50 10.98 13.91
C THR A 100 2.37 12.48 13.66
N PHE A 101 1.21 13.06 13.93
CA PHE A 101 0.89 14.48 13.73
C PHE A 101 0.71 15.17 15.09
N CYS A 102 1.76 15.12 15.90
CA CYS A 102 1.76 15.68 17.25
C CYS A 102 2.00 17.21 17.27
N LEU A 103 2.54 17.75 16.18
CA LEU A 103 2.72 19.18 15.98
C LEU A 103 1.51 19.75 15.24
N GLU A 104 1.14 20.98 15.59
CA GLU A 104 0.07 21.68 14.90
C GLU A 104 0.43 21.90 13.42
N PHE A 105 -0.53 21.66 12.54
CA PHE A 105 -0.36 21.85 11.11
C PHE A 105 -0.26 23.35 10.78
N SER A 106 0.72 23.72 9.96
CA SER A 106 0.80 25.09 9.42
C SER A 106 -0.33 25.40 8.42
N PRO A 107 -0.60 26.68 8.12
CA PRO A 107 -1.62 27.05 7.13
C PRO A 107 -1.43 26.38 5.75
N ASP A 108 -0.18 26.19 5.33
CA ASP A 108 0.12 25.48 4.07
C ASP A 108 -0.19 23.99 4.15
N HIS A 109 0.06 23.33 5.30
CA HIS A 109 -0.39 21.95 5.48
C HIS A 109 -1.90 21.84 5.36
N LEU A 110 -2.66 22.71 6.03
CA LEU A 110 -4.13 22.69 6.00
C LEU A 110 -4.64 22.85 4.56
N ARG A 111 -4.08 23.81 3.82
CA ARG A 111 -4.40 24.05 2.41
C ARG A 111 -4.05 22.85 1.52
N LEU A 112 -2.86 22.26 1.70
CA LEU A 112 -2.43 21.06 0.95
C LEU A 112 -3.29 19.85 1.28
N ILE A 113 -3.63 19.61 2.54
CA ILE A 113 -4.51 18.51 2.97
C ILE A 113 -5.88 18.63 2.31
N LYS A 114 -6.45 19.84 2.24
CA LYS A 114 -7.71 20.07 1.52
C LYS A 114 -7.60 19.73 0.04
N GLN A 115 -6.52 20.13 -0.62
CA GLN A 115 -6.28 19.80 -2.04
C GLN A 115 -6.02 18.31 -2.27
N ILE A 116 -5.39 17.62 -1.31
CA ILE A 116 -5.18 16.17 -1.35
C ILE A 116 -6.54 15.47 -1.27
N GLN A 117 -7.38 15.86 -0.34
CA GLN A 117 -8.74 15.33 -0.22
C GLN A 117 -9.55 15.53 -1.50
N ASP A 118 -9.58 16.75 -2.04
CA ASP A 118 -10.25 17.05 -3.31
C ASP A 118 -9.75 16.16 -4.46
N THR A 119 -8.43 15.96 -4.55
CA THR A 119 -7.84 15.08 -5.57
C THR A 119 -8.22 13.61 -5.35
N LEU A 120 -8.32 13.15 -4.10
CA LEU A 120 -8.78 11.79 -3.78
C LEU A 120 -10.26 11.59 -4.10
N GLU A 121 -11.09 12.62 -3.98
CA GLU A 121 -12.52 12.54 -4.26
C GLU A 121 -12.80 12.67 -5.77
N ASN A 122 -12.18 13.63 -6.43
CA ASN A 122 -12.53 14.02 -7.81
C ASN A 122 -11.53 13.54 -8.86
N GLY A 123 -10.36 13.04 -8.46
CA GLY A 123 -9.27 12.64 -9.34
C GLY A 123 -8.36 13.81 -9.75
N GLY A 124 -7.49 13.55 -10.72
CA GLY A 124 -6.47 14.49 -11.18
C GLY A 124 -5.13 14.31 -10.49
N GLN A 125 -4.18 15.20 -10.78
CA GLN A 125 -2.80 15.05 -10.35
C GLN A 125 -2.38 16.14 -9.36
N LYS A 126 -1.46 15.80 -8.44
CA LYS A 126 -0.90 16.75 -7.48
C LYS A 126 0.55 16.42 -7.14
N ALA A 127 1.48 17.31 -7.48
CA ALA A 127 2.88 17.23 -7.06
C ALA A 127 3.16 18.20 -5.90
N ILE A 128 3.74 17.69 -4.82
CA ILE A 128 3.98 18.42 -3.58
C ILE A 128 5.46 18.28 -3.20
N ALA A 129 6.16 19.42 -3.21
CA ALA A 129 7.50 19.56 -2.65
C ALA A 129 7.45 20.34 -1.33
N LEU A 130 7.63 19.61 -0.23
CA LEU A 130 7.90 20.15 1.10
C LEU A 130 9.30 19.73 1.55
N MET A 131 9.85 20.48 2.50
CA MET A 131 11.12 20.14 3.14
C MET A 131 11.13 18.73 3.72
N ARG A 132 12.33 18.17 3.92
CA ARG A 132 12.45 16.92 4.67
C ARG A 132 12.01 17.19 6.12
N GLY A 133 11.33 16.23 6.74
CA GLY A 133 10.75 16.40 8.08
C GLY A 133 9.34 17.00 8.09
N ALA A 134 8.89 17.70 7.05
CA ALA A 134 7.54 18.31 6.96
C ALA A 134 6.37 17.32 6.81
N GLY A 135 6.55 16.03 7.14
CA GLY A 135 5.45 15.06 7.14
C GLY A 135 4.84 14.68 5.78
N LYS A 136 5.31 15.20 4.63
CA LYS A 136 4.68 14.97 3.30
C LYS A 136 4.35 13.50 2.98
N SER A 137 5.31 12.60 3.15
CA SER A 137 5.13 11.17 2.87
C SER A 137 4.17 10.52 3.86
N SER A 138 4.18 10.94 5.13
CA SER A 138 3.23 10.48 6.13
C SER A 138 1.80 10.92 5.82
N ILE A 139 1.60 12.21 5.50
CA ILE A 139 0.29 12.77 5.14
C ILE A 139 -0.28 12.00 3.94
N LEU A 140 0.45 11.93 2.83
CA LEU A 140 -0.05 11.29 1.62
C LEU A 140 -0.25 9.78 1.75
N ARG A 141 0.65 9.07 2.44
CA ARG A 141 0.49 7.63 2.68
C ARG A 141 -0.76 7.32 3.52
N ILE A 142 -1.03 8.14 4.53
CA ILE A 142 -2.24 7.98 5.35
C ILE A 142 -3.47 8.42 4.55
N ALA A 143 -3.37 9.47 3.74
CA ALA A 143 -4.47 9.95 2.90
C ALA A 143 -4.93 8.89 1.87
N VAL A 144 -4.00 8.16 1.24
CA VAL A 144 -4.38 7.08 0.31
C VAL A 144 -4.93 5.85 1.03
N LEU A 145 -4.49 5.57 2.27
CA LEU A 145 -5.13 4.54 3.10
C LEU A 145 -6.56 4.95 3.47
N TRP A 146 -6.74 6.20 3.91
CA TRP A 146 -8.05 6.78 4.21
C TRP A 146 -8.98 6.70 3.00
N ALA A 147 -8.49 7.01 1.79
CA ALA A 147 -9.27 6.89 0.57
C ALA A 147 -9.70 5.45 0.28
N ALA A 148 -8.84 4.47 0.58
CA ALA A 148 -9.15 3.06 0.42
C ALA A 148 -10.23 2.57 1.41
N ILE A 149 -10.04 2.84 2.70
CA ILE A 149 -10.98 2.39 3.76
C ILE A 149 -12.32 3.12 3.72
N THR A 150 -12.38 4.33 3.16
CA THR A 150 -13.63 5.09 3.00
C THR A 150 -14.31 4.87 1.64
N GLY A 151 -13.73 4.02 0.78
CA GLY A 151 -14.30 3.66 -0.53
C GLY A 151 -14.21 4.76 -1.58
N ARG A 152 -13.38 5.79 -1.37
CA ARG A 152 -13.10 6.84 -2.37
C ARG A 152 -12.22 6.33 -3.50
N ARG A 153 -11.34 5.38 -3.20
CA ARG A 153 -10.43 4.74 -4.16
C ARG A 153 -10.36 3.27 -3.88
N ARG A 154 -10.62 2.43 -4.88
CA ARG A 154 -10.69 0.98 -4.68
C ARG A 154 -9.33 0.32 -4.84
N PHE A 155 -8.43 0.89 -5.63
CA PHE A 155 -7.12 0.31 -5.87
C PHE A 155 -6.02 1.39 -5.90
N VAL A 156 -5.25 1.42 -4.81
CA VAL A 156 -4.10 2.31 -4.63
C VAL A 156 -2.79 1.63 -5.06
N CYS A 157 -2.02 2.27 -5.94
CA CYS A 157 -0.65 1.86 -6.28
C CYS A 157 0.39 2.80 -5.63
N LEU A 158 1.22 2.25 -4.75
CA LEU A 158 2.36 2.96 -4.15
C LEU A 158 3.61 2.79 -5.02
N ILE A 159 4.23 3.88 -5.42
CA ILE A 159 5.37 3.89 -6.34
C ILE A 159 6.55 4.57 -5.67
N ALA A 160 7.69 3.88 -5.59
CA ALA A 160 8.91 4.41 -4.98
C ALA A 160 10.10 4.39 -5.94
N ALA A 161 11.22 5.01 -5.56
CA ALA A 161 12.43 5.01 -6.39
C ALA A 161 13.02 3.60 -6.67
N SER A 162 12.79 2.64 -5.77
CA SER A 162 13.36 1.28 -5.83
C SER A 162 12.42 0.26 -5.19
N SER A 163 12.61 -1.03 -5.50
CA SER A 163 11.78 -2.11 -4.96
C SER A 163 11.94 -2.24 -3.44
N THR A 164 13.14 -1.97 -2.93
CA THR A 164 13.42 -1.89 -1.50
C THR A 164 12.66 -0.74 -0.84
N SER A 165 12.62 0.43 -1.46
CA SER A 165 11.82 1.56 -0.96
C SER A 165 10.33 1.24 -1.00
N ALA A 166 9.83 0.65 -2.07
CA ALA A 166 8.43 0.25 -2.21
C ALA A 166 8.00 -0.74 -1.11
N ARG A 167 8.81 -1.77 -0.86
CA ARG A 167 8.57 -2.71 0.25
C ARG A 167 8.58 -2.04 1.62
N LYS A 168 9.41 -1.00 1.83
CA LYS A 168 9.36 -0.22 3.07
C LYS A 168 8.04 0.54 3.23
N LEU A 169 7.52 1.12 2.14
CA LEU A 169 6.19 1.76 2.15
C LEU A 169 5.09 0.77 2.50
N MET A 170 5.06 -0.40 1.85
CA MET A 170 4.09 -1.44 2.13
C MET A 170 4.21 -1.95 3.57
N LYS A 171 5.43 -2.16 4.08
CA LYS A 171 5.66 -2.56 5.48
C LYS A 171 5.12 -1.52 6.46
N ALA A 172 5.32 -0.23 6.20
CA ALA A 172 4.78 0.85 7.02
C ALA A 172 3.25 0.91 6.95
N MET A 173 2.66 0.71 5.77
CA MET A 173 1.21 0.61 5.56
C MET A 173 0.62 -0.54 6.39
N LYS A 174 1.14 -1.76 6.22
CA LYS A 174 0.75 -2.95 6.98
C LYS A 174 0.86 -2.75 8.49
N LYS A 175 1.97 -2.16 8.96
CA LYS A 175 2.16 -1.86 10.37
C LYS A 175 1.09 -0.89 10.87
N THR A 176 0.81 0.17 10.11
CA THR A 176 -0.24 1.14 10.42
C THR A 176 -1.60 0.46 10.57
N ILE A 177 -1.96 -0.39 9.60
CA ILE A 177 -3.21 -1.18 9.62
C ILE A 177 -3.26 -2.10 10.83
N LEU A 178 -2.16 -2.73 11.26
CA LEU A 178 -2.16 -3.71 12.35
C LEU A 178 -2.07 -3.12 13.75
N THR A 179 -1.52 -1.91 13.91
CA THR A 179 -1.22 -1.35 15.25
C THR A 179 -2.16 -0.23 15.67
N ASN A 180 -2.97 0.31 14.77
CA ASN A 180 -3.84 1.44 15.08
C ASN A 180 -5.18 0.98 15.65
N ARG A 181 -5.27 0.95 16.98
CA ARG A 181 -6.47 0.50 17.72
C ARG A 181 -7.71 1.34 17.42
N MET A 182 -7.57 2.64 17.20
CA MET A 182 -8.71 3.52 16.92
C MET A 182 -9.27 3.24 15.52
N LEU A 183 -8.39 2.98 14.53
CA LEU A 183 -8.84 2.52 13.20
C LEU A 183 -9.54 1.16 13.29
N HIS A 184 -9.03 0.25 14.12
CA HIS A 184 -9.67 -1.06 14.29
C HIS A 184 -11.07 -0.96 14.87
N ALA A 185 -11.29 -0.03 15.80
CA ALA A 185 -12.58 0.19 16.42
C ALA A 185 -13.58 0.76 15.41
N ASP A 186 -13.20 1.84 14.72
CA ASP A 186 -14.15 2.61 13.89
C ASP A 186 -14.30 2.07 12.47
N TYR A 187 -13.29 1.38 11.93
CA TYR A 187 -13.30 0.76 10.60
C TYR A 187 -13.22 -0.78 10.72
N ALA A 188 -13.88 -1.33 11.74
CA ALA A 188 -13.82 -2.75 12.08
C ALA A 188 -14.23 -3.64 10.91
N ALA A 189 -15.31 -3.28 10.21
CA ALA A 189 -15.85 -4.06 9.09
C ALA A 189 -14.88 -4.07 7.90
N GLU A 190 -14.33 -2.92 7.54
CA GLU A 190 -13.45 -2.72 6.40
C GLU A 190 -12.07 -3.38 6.59
N LEU A 191 -11.61 -3.49 7.84
CA LEU A 191 -10.30 -4.03 8.20
C LEU A 191 -10.35 -5.45 8.77
N HIS A 192 -11.55 -6.02 8.98
CA HIS A 192 -11.77 -7.29 9.69
C HIS A 192 -10.87 -8.42 9.20
N CYS A 193 -10.90 -8.70 7.90
CA CYS A 193 -10.10 -9.77 7.29
C CYS A 193 -8.60 -9.54 7.46
N LEU A 194 -8.13 -8.29 7.26
CA LEU A 194 -6.72 -7.92 7.35
C LEU A 194 -6.19 -8.07 8.79
N ILE A 195 -6.96 -7.58 9.76
CA ILE A 195 -6.61 -7.65 11.19
C ILE A 195 -6.60 -9.11 11.65
N SER A 196 -7.57 -9.90 11.22
CA SER A 196 -7.72 -11.32 11.58
C SER A 196 -6.53 -12.18 11.15
N LEU A 197 -5.76 -11.77 10.14
CA LEU A 197 -4.52 -12.46 9.76
C LEU A 197 -3.43 -12.36 10.84
N GLY A 198 -3.43 -11.32 11.67
CA GLY A 198 -2.40 -11.11 12.69
C GLY A 198 -0.98 -11.10 12.09
N ASN A 199 -0.82 -10.52 10.91
CA ASN A 199 0.42 -10.52 10.11
C ASN A 199 0.89 -11.88 9.55
N ARG A 200 0.03 -12.91 9.53
CA ARG A 200 0.37 -14.23 8.97
C ARG A 200 -0.26 -14.42 7.59
N SER A 201 0.54 -14.18 6.54
CA SER A 201 0.09 -14.32 5.15
C SER A 201 -0.37 -15.74 4.80
N THR A 202 0.15 -16.76 5.48
CA THR A 202 -0.22 -18.17 5.28
C THR A 202 -1.68 -18.47 5.63
N LEU A 203 -2.34 -17.63 6.43
CA LEU A 203 -3.76 -17.80 6.79
C LEU A 203 -4.71 -17.26 5.71
N ALA A 204 -4.22 -16.42 4.79
CA ALA A 204 -5.04 -15.68 3.83
C ALA A 204 -5.85 -16.59 2.90
N ALA A 205 -5.19 -17.57 2.26
CA ALA A 205 -5.85 -18.51 1.36
C ALA A 205 -6.95 -19.32 2.05
N GLY A 206 -6.76 -19.60 3.34
CA GLY A 206 -7.67 -20.36 4.19
C GLY A 206 -8.87 -19.56 4.70
N GLN A 207 -8.77 -18.24 4.80
CA GLN A 207 -9.74 -17.42 5.52
C GLN A 207 -11.13 -17.40 4.85
N HIS A 208 -12.18 -17.55 5.67
CA HIS A 208 -13.57 -17.36 5.25
C HIS A 208 -14.43 -16.73 6.33
N VAL A 209 -15.59 -16.21 5.95
CA VAL A 209 -16.66 -15.78 6.85
C VAL A 209 -17.90 -16.56 6.48
N GLU A 210 -18.46 -17.33 7.42
CA GLU A 210 -19.70 -18.10 7.21
C GLU A 210 -19.62 -19.03 5.98
N GLY A 211 -18.44 -19.60 5.75
CA GLY A 211 -18.17 -20.50 4.62
C GLY A 211 -17.87 -19.82 3.28
N VAL A 212 -17.94 -18.49 3.18
CA VAL A 212 -17.55 -17.71 1.98
C VAL A 212 -16.10 -17.25 2.10
N ARG A 213 -15.26 -17.59 1.11
CA ARG A 213 -13.85 -17.16 1.07
C ARG A 213 -13.77 -15.64 1.11
N THR A 214 -12.90 -15.09 1.96
CA THR A 214 -12.70 -13.65 2.01
C THR A 214 -11.83 -13.14 0.87
N GLY A 215 -11.00 -13.98 0.25
CA GLY A 215 -10.08 -13.53 -0.80
C GLY A 215 -9.03 -12.50 -0.33
N VAL A 216 -8.88 -12.33 0.99
CA VAL A 216 -7.92 -11.40 1.60
C VAL A 216 -6.50 -11.69 1.09
N LEU A 217 -5.71 -10.65 0.86
CA LEU A 217 -4.33 -10.77 0.41
C LEU A 217 -3.38 -10.05 1.36
N TRP A 218 -2.27 -10.68 1.73
CA TRP A 218 -1.28 -10.11 2.66
C TRP A 218 0.17 -10.33 2.22
N GLU A 219 0.50 -9.91 1.00
CA GLU A 219 1.81 -10.14 0.40
C GLU A 219 2.74 -8.94 0.52
N ALA A 220 4.03 -9.12 0.18
CA ALA A 220 5.02 -8.04 0.27
C ALA A 220 4.77 -6.92 -0.75
N GLY A 221 4.17 -7.24 -1.89
CA GLY A 221 3.91 -6.31 -3.00
C GLY A 221 2.45 -5.86 -3.12
N MET A 222 1.51 -6.57 -2.49
CA MET A 222 0.08 -6.27 -2.58
C MET A 222 -0.68 -6.74 -1.34
N ILE A 223 -1.66 -5.96 -0.94
CA ILE A 223 -2.69 -6.34 0.04
C ILE A 223 -4.06 -6.08 -0.53
N ALA A 224 -5.04 -6.89 -0.14
CA ALA A 224 -6.45 -6.73 -0.47
C ALA A 224 -7.26 -6.95 0.81
N SER A 225 -8.23 -6.08 1.07
CA SER A 225 -9.00 -6.09 2.32
C SER A 225 -9.91 -7.30 2.48
N GLY A 226 -10.22 -7.99 1.38
CA GLY A 226 -11.11 -9.13 1.37
C GLY A 226 -12.61 -8.77 1.30
N TYR A 227 -13.38 -9.77 0.91
CA TYR A 227 -14.82 -9.75 0.69
C TYR A 227 -15.56 -10.13 1.96
N ILE A 228 -16.52 -9.30 2.34
CA ILE A 228 -17.53 -9.60 3.35
C ILE A 228 -18.85 -9.04 2.82
N GLU A 229 -19.86 -9.90 2.71
CA GLU A 229 -21.19 -9.51 2.24
C GLU A 229 -21.74 -8.32 3.04
N GLY A 230 -22.26 -7.29 2.36
CA GLY A 230 -22.84 -6.10 2.99
C GLY A 230 -21.84 -5.03 3.46
N VAL A 231 -20.53 -5.29 3.41
CA VAL A 231 -19.51 -4.27 3.74
C VAL A 231 -19.22 -3.41 2.50
N LYS A 232 -19.54 -2.11 2.59
CA LYS A 232 -19.52 -1.16 1.46
C LYS A 232 -18.17 -1.09 0.74
N THR A 233 -17.07 -1.14 1.46
CA THR A 233 -15.71 -0.99 0.89
C THR A 233 -14.94 -2.32 0.86
N SER A 234 -15.67 -3.44 0.77
CA SER A 234 -15.05 -4.75 0.60
C SER A 234 -14.11 -4.77 -0.61
N GLU A 235 -12.99 -5.48 -0.43
CA GLU A 235 -11.97 -5.71 -1.44
C GLU A 235 -11.31 -4.45 -2.03
N PHE A 236 -10.97 -3.47 -1.19
CA PHE A 236 -9.98 -2.47 -1.60
C PHE A 236 -8.59 -3.10 -1.69
N VAL A 237 -7.75 -2.58 -2.59
CA VAL A 237 -6.42 -3.11 -2.88
C VAL A 237 -5.37 -2.02 -2.72
N ILE A 238 -4.24 -2.38 -2.12
CA ILE A 238 -3.04 -1.53 -2.08
C ILE A 238 -1.86 -2.34 -2.61
N SER A 239 -1.24 -1.89 -3.69
CA SER A 239 -0.01 -2.47 -4.23
C SER A 239 1.20 -1.56 -4.00
N CYS A 240 2.41 -2.10 -4.13
CA CYS A 240 3.62 -1.29 -4.19
C CYS A 240 4.60 -1.78 -5.25
N VAL A 241 5.21 -0.84 -5.99
CA VAL A 241 6.22 -1.12 -7.02
C VAL A 241 7.33 -0.06 -7.02
N SER A 242 8.47 -0.38 -7.65
CA SER A 242 9.42 0.66 -8.05
C SER A 242 8.94 1.38 -9.30
N ILE A 243 9.33 2.65 -9.47
CA ILE A 243 9.01 3.41 -10.67
C ILE A 243 9.56 2.78 -11.96
N LEU A 244 10.67 2.03 -11.87
CA LEU A 244 11.22 1.27 -13.00
C LEU A 244 10.78 -0.21 -13.00
N GLY A 245 9.86 -0.60 -12.12
CA GLY A 245 9.29 -1.95 -12.08
C GLY A 245 8.02 -2.08 -12.91
N ASP A 246 7.20 -3.06 -12.58
CA ASP A 246 5.95 -3.37 -13.29
C ASP A 246 4.82 -2.40 -12.90
N VAL A 247 4.98 -1.14 -13.32
CA VAL A 247 3.99 -0.08 -13.17
C VAL A 247 2.79 -0.36 -14.08
N ARG A 248 3.02 -0.82 -15.31
CA ARG A 248 1.95 -1.10 -16.29
C ARG A 248 1.26 -2.44 -16.00
N GLY A 249 -0.03 -2.53 -16.35
CA GLY A 249 -0.78 -3.79 -16.39
C GLY A 249 -1.22 -4.34 -15.03
N GLN A 250 -1.05 -3.58 -13.95
CA GLN A 250 -1.57 -3.99 -12.64
C GLN A 250 -3.09 -4.13 -12.68
N GLN A 251 -3.57 -5.26 -12.20
CA GLN A 251 -4.97 -5.58 -12.05
C GLN A 251 -5.17 -6.52 -10.86
N TYR A 252 -6.38 -6.55 -10.33
CA TYR A 252 -6.79 -7.48 -9.28
C TYR A 252 -8.16 -8.04 -9.67
N ILE A 253 -8.33 -9.35 -9.53
CA ILE A 253 -9.61 -10.02 -9.73
C ILE A 253 -10.22 -10.23 -8.35
N THR A 254 -11.35 -9.58 -8.12
CA THR A 254 -12.11 -9.63 -6.87
C THR A 254 -12.77 -10.99 -6.68
N THR A 255 -13.22 -11.26 -5.46
CA THR A 255 -13.91 -12.49 -5.08
C THR A 255 -15.22 -12.68 -5.86
N THR A 256 -15.83 -11.58 -6.31
CA THR A 256 -17.02 -11.57 -7.17
C THR A 256 -16.70 -11.73 -8.67
N GLY A 257 -15.42 -11.78 -9.05
CA GLY A 257 -14.95 -11.98 -10.43
C GLY A 257 -14.73 -10.69 -11.23
N GLU A 258 -14.99 -9.52 -10.65
CA GLU A 258 -14.70 -8.23 -11.27
C GLU A 258 -13.18 -7.98 -11.35
N THR A 259 -12.70 -7.54 -12.51
CA THR A 259 -11.31 -7.09 -12.68
C THR A 259 -11.21 -5.59 -12.42
N ILE A 260 -10.50 -5.20 -11.37
CA ILE A 260 -10.24 -3.80 -11.02
C ILE A 260 -8.79 -3.41 -11.33
N ARG A 261 -8.56 -2.12 -11.61
CA ARG A 261 -7.25 -1.54 -11.89
C ARG A 261 -6.98 -0.35 -10.97
N PRO A 262 -5.70 0.07 -10.80
CA PRO A 262 -5.39 1.20 -9.95
C PRO A 262 -6.13 2.47 -10.37
N ASP A 263 -6.92 3.03 -9.46
CA ASP A 263 -7.65 4.29 -9.61
C ASP A 263 -7.03 5.42 -8.75
N CYS A 264 -5.97 5.08 -8.00
CA CYS A 264 -5.14 6.00 -7.24
C CYS A 264 -3.65 5.60 -7.33
N ALA A 265 -2.76 6.57 -7.47
CA ALA A 265 -1.31 6.35 -7.46
C ALA A 265 -0.58 7.35 -6.57
N LEU A 266 0.38 6.88 -5.77
CA LEU A 266 1.24 7.71 -4.94
C LEU A 266 2.70 7.46 -5.29
N LEU A 267 3.33 8.40 -5.98
CA LEU A 267 4.78 8.45 -6.19
C LEU A 267 5.43 9.09 -4.95
N ASP A 268 5.97 8.28 -4.04
CA ASP A 268 6.65 8.74 -2.83
C ASP A 268 8.17 8.68 -3.01
N ASP A 269 8.80 9.86 -3.07
CA ASP A 269 10.21 10.07 -3.40
C ASP A 269 10.68 9.12 -4.53
N PRO A 270 10.14 9.24 -5.77
CA PRO A 270 10.36 8.30 -6.88
C PRO A 270 11.76 8.39 -7.53
N GLN A 271 12.68 9.17 -6.94
CA GLN A 271 14.03 9.38 -7.45
C GLN A 271 15.11 9.17 -6.38
N THR A 272 16.30 8.75 -6.81
CA THR A 272 17.50 8.69 -5.97
C THR A 272 18.42 9.87 -6.27
N LYS A 273 19.44 10.11 -5.42
CA LYS A 273 20.49 11.09 -5.70
C LYS A 273 21.19 10.83 -7.05
N ALA A 274 21.36 9.56 -7.43
CA ALA A 274 21.98 9.18 -8.69
C ALA A 274 21.07 9.51 -9.89
N SER A 275 19.78 9.16 -9.83
CA SER A 275 18.84 9.49 -10.93
C SER A 275 18.60 10.99 -11.05
N ALA A 276 18.57 11.73 -9.94
CA ALA A 276 18.40 13.20 -9.94
C ALA A 276 19.61 13.94 -10.55
N LYS A 277 20.81 13.35 -10.51
CA LYS A 277 22.00 13.87 -11.20
C LYS A 277 21.95 13.66 -12.73
N SER A 278 21.17 12.69 -13.19
CA SER A 278 21.14 12.27 -14.60
C SER A 278 19.90 12.81 -15.30
N LYS A 279 20.10 13.74 -16.25
CA LYS A 279 19.01 14.30 -17.06
C LYS A 279 18.22 13.22 -17.82
N PRO A 280 18.85 12.23 -18.50
CA PRO A 280 18.10 11.13 -19.12
C PRO A 280 17.31 10.30 -18.11
N ALA A 281 17.89 9.99 -16.94
CA ALA A 281 17.20 9.20 -15.92
C ALA A 281 16.00 9.93 -15.30
N SER A 282 16.08 11.27 -15.18
CA SER A 282 14.97 12.12 -14.75
C SER A 282 13.88 12.17 -15.82
N ARG A 283 14.25 12.37 -17.09
CA ARG A 283 13.31 12.37 -18.22
C ARG A 283 12.51 11.06 -18.31
N ASN A 284 13.19 9.93 -18.27
CA ASN A 284 12.54 8.61 -18.30
C ASN A 284 11.51 8.45 -17.15
N ARG A 285 11.84 8.90 -15.94
CA ARG A 285 10.89 8.81 -14.81
C ARG A 285 9.69 9.74 -14.96
N ILE A 286 9.87 10.94 -15.51
CA ILE A 286 8.76 11.83 -15.84
C ILE A 286 7.86 11.19 -16.90
N GLU A 287 8.46 10.55 -17.91
CA GLU A 287 7.72 9.81 -18.94
C GLU A 287 6.91 8.67 -18.33
N ILE A 288 7.49 7.84 -17.48
CA ILE A 288 6.76 6.79 -16.75
C ILE A 288 5.63 7.39 -15.90
N ALA A 289 5.91 8.46 -15.15
CA ALA A 289 4.89 9.12 -14.34
C ALA A 289 3.70 9.62 -15.18
N ASN A 290 3.95 10.17 -16.36
CA ASN A 290 2.90 10.75 -17.21
C ASN A 290 2.21 9.72 -18.12
N ALA A 291 2.96 8.79 -18.69
CA ALA A 291 2.47 7.86 -19.70
C ALA A 291 1.94 6.56 -19.08
N ASP A 292 2.54 6.09 -17.99
CA ASP A 292 2.27 4.77 -17.44
C ASP A 292 1.37 4.87 -16.22
N VAL A 293 1.76 5.72 -15.26
CA VAL A 293 1.01 5.86 -14.01
C VAL A 293 -0.37 6.47 -14.26
N LEU A 294 -0.45 7.56 -15.02
CA LEU A 294 -1.74 8.22 -15.28
C LEU A 294 -2.70 7.40 -16.14
N LYS A 295 -2.22 6.31 -16.78
CA LYS A 295 -3.04 5.43 -17.62
C LYS A 295 -3.38 4.09 -16.95
N MET A 296 -2.99 3.90 -15.69
CA MET A 296 -3.27 2.66 -14.94
C MET A 296 -4.76 2.33 -14.83
N ALA A 297 -5.61 3.36 -14.66
CA ALA A 297 -7.03 3.19 -14.41
C ALA A 297 -7.85 2.79 -15.66
N GLY A 298 -7.23 2.81 -16.85
CA GLY A 298 -7.93 2.74 -18.13
C GLY A 298 -8.55 4.08 -18.54
N GLY A 299 -9.26 4.10 -19.67
CA GLY A 299 -9.76 5.35 -20.28
C GLY A 299 -11.02 5.95 -19.65
N SER A 300 -11.70 5.23 -18.76
CA SER A 300 -13.02 5.61 -18.22
C SER A 300 -12.98 6.14 -16.78
N VAL A 301 -11.82 6.17 -16.13
CA VAL A 301 -11.67 6.53 -14.71
C VAL A 301 -10.72 7.70 -14.56
N ASN A 302 -11.16 8.74 -13.84
CA ASN A 302 -10.28 9.85 -13.50
C ASN A 302 -9.38 9.45 -12.32
N ILE A 303 -8.15 9.05 -12.63
CA ILE A 303 -7.16 8.61 -11.64
C ILE A 303 -6.78 9.75 -10.69
N ALA A 304 -6.66 9.47 -9.40
CA ALA A 304 -6.01 10.35 -8.45
C ALA A 304 -4.51 10.04 -8.39
N ALA A 305 -3.64 10.98 -8.78
CA ALA A 305 -2.20 10.76 -8.79
C ALA A 305 -1.46 11.80 -7.95
N PHE A 306 -0.61 11.33 -7.05
CA PHE A 306 0.18 12.18 -6.16
C PHE A 306 1.67 11.97 -6.39
N ALA A 307 2.44 13.05 -6.35
CA ALA A 307 3.90 12.99 -6.29
C ALA A 307 4.36 13.71 -5.03
N ALA A 308 4.68 12.93 -3.98
CA ALA A 308 5.34 13.43 -2.78
C ALA A 308 6.84 13.45 -3.05
N VAL A 309 7.42 14.62 -3.27
CA VAL A 309 8.78 14.71 -3.81
C VAL A 309 9.68 15.62 -2.99
N THR A 310 10.95 15.27 -2.93
CA THR A 310 12.01 16.16 -2.48
C THR A 310 12.86 16.55 -3.69
N ILE A 311 12.95 17.85 -3.98
CA ILE A 311 13.85 18.36 -5.01
C ILE A 311 15.29 18.14 -4.54
N ILE A 312 16.06 17.38 -5.31
CA ILE A 312 17.46 17.08 -5.01
C ILE A 312 18.36 18.00 -5.83
N ARG A 313 18.00 18.27 -7.08
CA ARG A 313 18.74 19.16 -7.99
C ARG A 313 17.77 19.93 -8.89
N LYS A 314 18.18 21.14 -9.25
CA LYS A 314 17.51 21.91 -10.30
C LYS A 314 17.46 21.07 -11.59
N GLY A 315 16.28 20.96 -12.18
CA GLY A 315 16.01 20.20 -13.39
C GLY A 315 15.86 18.69 -13.21
N ASP A 316 15.85 18.17 -11.97
CA ASP A 316 15.50 16.76 -11.73
C ASP A 316 13.98 16.49 -11.93
N MET A 317 13.54 15.23 -11.73
CA MET A 317 12.12 14.88 -11.88
C MET A 317 11.23 15.65 -10.92
N ALA A 318 11.63 15.78 -9.66
CA ALA A 318 10.84 16.47 -8.64
C ALA A 318 10.67 17.96 -8.98
N ASP A 319 11.75 18.62 -9.40
CA ASP A 319 11.74 20.03 -9.80
C ASP A 319 10.81 20.28 -11.00
N GLN A 320 10.84 19.38 -11.99
CA GLN A 320 10.02 19.47 -13.20
C GLN A 320 8.54 19.12 -12.95
N LEU A 321 8.23 18.12 -12.12
CA LEU A 321 6.84 17.77 -11.78
C LEU A 321 6.15 18.85 -10.95
N THR A 322 6.92 19.58 -10.14
CA THR A 322 6.38 20.66 -9.30
C THR A 322 6.40 22.02 -9.99
N ASP A 323 6.98 22.12 -11.19
CA ASP A 323 6.95 23.34 -12.01
C ASP A 323 5.66 23.41 -12.83
N ARG A 324 4.88 24.48 -12.63
CA ARG A 324 3.57 24.66 -13.30
C ARG A 324 3.66 24.98 -14.78
N LYS A 325 4.80 25.45 -15.27
CA LYS A 325 5.03 25.70 -16.70
C LYS A 325 5.44 24.42 -17.42
N ILE A 326 6.24 23.58 -16.77
CA ILE A 326 6.71 22.30 -17.35
C ILE A 326 5.64 21.21 -17.22
N SER A 327 5.01 21.10 -16.06
CA SER A 327 4.05 20.05 -15.72
C SER A 327 2.72 20.62 -15.20
N PRO A 328 1.96 21.37 -16.03
CA PRO A 328 0.74 22.06 -15.58
C PRO A 328 -0.31 21.13 -14.97
N TYR A 329 -0.48 19.92 -15.54
CA TYR A 329 -1.46 18.94 -15.06
C TYR A 329 -1.17 18.46 -13.63
N TRP A 330 0.11 18.39 -13.23
CA TRP A 330 0.50 18.00 -11.89
C TRP A 330 0.17 19.04 -10.81
N ARG A 331 -0.32 20.23 -11.19
CA ARG A 331 -0.74 21.30 -10.26
C ARG A 331 0.28 21.52 -9.13
N GLY A 332 1.55 21.51 -9.53
CA GLY A 332 2.72 21.44 -8.67
C GLY A 332 2.80 22.57 -7.66
N GLU A 333 3.29 22.26 -6.46
CA GLU A 333 3.56 23.24 -5.41
C GLU A 333 4.90 22.99 -4.73
N LYS A 334 5.65 24.08 -4.57
CA LYS A 334 6.91 24.15 -3.82
C LYS A 334 6.67 25.10 -2.66
N VAL A 335 6.74 24.61 -1.43
CA VAL A 335 6.60 25.48 -0.25
C VAL A 335 7.99 25.69 0.35
N PRO A 336 8.50 26.93 0.37
CA PRO A 336 9.83 27.21 0.91
C PRO A 336 9.83 27.11 2.43
N CYS A 337 10.92 26.62 3.04
CA CYS A 337 11.05 26.53 4.50
C CYS A 337 10.97 27.91 5.16
N VAL A 338 11.69 28.86 4.56
CA VAL A 338 11.69 30.29 4.91
C VAL A 338 10.95 31.00 3.79
N LYS A 339 9.75 31.49 4.06
CA LYS A 339 8.92 32.22 3.10
C LYS A 339 9.38 33.67 2.99
N LYS A 340 9.75 34.25 4.13
CA LYS A 340 10.35 35.57 4.25
C LYS A 340 11.52 35.48 5.21
N PHE A 341 12.69 35.95 4.76
CA PHE A 341 13.86 36.05 5.62
C PHE A 341 13.66 37.14 6.70
N PRO A 342 14.39 37.07 7.82
CA PRO A 342 14.38 38.11 8.84
C PRO A 342 14.68 39.51 8.29
N SER A 343 14.37 40.54 9.07
CA SER A 343 14.73 41.94 8.78
C SER A 343 16.25 42.09 8.62
N GLU A 344 16.71 43.17 7.97
CA GLU A 344 18.15 43.44 7.83
C GLU A 344 18.84 43.51 9.20
N ALA A 345 18.23 44.19 10.18
CA ALA A 345 18.75 44.25 11.55
C ALA A 345 18.83 42.86 12.22
N ALA A 346 17.85 42.00 11.98
CA ALA A 346 17.88 40.62 12.48
C ALA A 346 18.94 39.76 11.78
N MET A 347 19.21 40.01 10.50
CA MET A 347 20.25 39.33 9.73
C MET A 347 21.68 39.68 10.20
N GLU A 348 21.91 40.88 10.76
CA GLU A 348 23.18 41.22 11.43
C GLU A 348 23.40 40.31 12.65
N LEU A 349 22.37 40.09 13.47
CA LEU A 349 22.45 39.17 14.62
C LEU A 349 22.70 37.72 14.18
N TRP A 350 22.14 37.28 13.05
CA TRP A 350 22.47 35.96 12.48
C TRP A 350 23.94 35.87 12.02
N SER A 351 24.50 36.96 11.52
CA SER A 351 25.91 37.03 11.11
C SER A 351 26.83 36.97 12.33
N GLU A 352 26.52 37.71 13.39
CA GLU A 352 27.25 37.64 14.68
C GLU A 352 27.22 36.23 15.29
N PHE A 353 26.05 35.58 15.30
CA PHE A 353 25.93 34.19 15.71
C PHE A 353 26.82 33.26 14.87
N GLN A 354 26.83 33.43 13.55
CA GLN A 354 27.61 32.60 12.65
C GLN A 354 29.11 32.72 12.92
N GLU A 355 29.62 33.95 13.09
CA GLU A 355 31.03 34.19 13.43
C GLU A 355 31.41 33.51 14.75
N GLN A 356 30.57 33.64 15.77
CA GLN A 356 30.82 33.01 17.08
C GLN A 356 30.80 31.48 16.99
N TYR A 357 29.81 30.92 16.29
CA TYR A 357 29.67 29.48 16.11
C TYR A 357 30.84 28.88 15.32
N GLU A 358 31.30 29.57 14.26
CA GLU A 358 32.46 29.16 13.47
C GLU A 358 33.75 29.20 14.31
N ALA A 359 33.96 30.25 15.12
CA ALA A 359 35.11 30.32 16.03
C ALA A 359 35.10 29.20 17.08
N GLU A 360 33.93 28.86 17.63
CA GLU A 360 33.79 27.72 18.56
C GLU A 360 34.08 26.38 17.87
N LEU A 361 33.64 26.19 16.62
CA LEU A 361 33.95 24.99 15.83
C LEU A 361 35.45 24.85 15.55
N GLU A 362 36.12 25.93 15.19
CA GLU A 362 37.57 25.92 14.91
C GLU A 362 38.40 25.54 16.14
N LEU A 363 37.92 25.91 17.33
CA LEU A 363 38.58 25.62 18.60
C LEU A 363 38.16 24.28 19.21
N ASP A 364 37.27 23.51 18.57
CA ASP A 364 36.60 22.34 19.14
C ASP A 364 35.99 22.64 20.54
N ALA A 365 35.51 23.88 20.68
CA ALA A 365 34.96 24.39 21.94
C ALA A 365 33.49 23.96 22.08
N PRO A 366 32.99 23.80 23.32
CA PRO A 366 31.55 23.63 23.55
C PRO A 366 30.79 24.85 23.01
N HIS A 367 29.71 24.63 22.26
CA HIS A 367 28.86 25.67 21.64
C HIS A 367 28.02 26.49 22.64
N THR A 368 28.56 26.76 23.82
CA THR A 368 27.83 27.39 24.92
C THR A 368 27.63 28.89 24.66
N GLY A 369 28.63 29.55 24.08
CA GLY A 369 28.58 30.98 23.79
C GLY A 369 27.56 31.27 22.69
N SER A 370 27.69 30.61 21.54
CA SER A 370 26.75 30.77 20.42
C SER A 370 25.31 30.39 20.79
N LYS A 371 25.11 29.32 21.58
CA LYS A 371 23.79 28.97 22.10
C LYS A 371 23.21 30.05 23.02
N THR A 372 24.02 30.56 23.97
CA THR A 372 23.58 31.63 24.88
C THR A 372 23.23 32.90 24.10
N PHE A 373 23.98 33.21 23.04
CA PHE A 373 23.69 34.34 22.15
C PHE A 373 22.33 34.19 21.46
N VAL A 374 22.03 33.02 20.88
CA VAL A 374 20.73 32.75 20.25
C VAL A 374 19.61 32.82 21.29
N GLU A 375 19.77 32.23 22.47
CA GLU A 375 18.77 32.27 23.53
C GLU A 375 18.45 33.71 23.98
N ALA A 376 19.46 34.57 24.07
CA ALA A 376 19.30 35.97 24.46
C ALA A 376 18.68 36.85 23.36
N ASN A 377 18.89 36.51 22.09
CA ASN A 377 18.49 37.33 20.94
C ASN A 377 17.37 36.69 20.10
N PHE A 378 16.78 35.57 20.53
CA PHE A 378 15.93 34.72 19.69
C PHE A 378 14.83 35.49 18.96
N ASP A 379 14.04 36.29 19.69
CA ASP A 379 12.93 37.04 19.10
C ASP A 379 13.42 38.11 18.11
N ALA A 380 14.54 38.78 18.41
CA ALA A 380 15.14 39.79 17.54
C ALA A 380 15.75 39.15 16.28
N MET A 381 16.41 38.00 16.41
CA MET A 381 16.96 37.23 15.28
C MET A 381 15.88 36.74 14.32
N HIS A 382 14.66 36.52 14.80
CA HIS A 382 13.54 36.05 13.97
C HIS A 382 12.60 37.19 13.54
N GLU A 383 12.92 38.44 13.87
CA GLU A 383 12.06 39.58 13.56
C GLU A 383 11.81 39.69 12.05
N GLY A 384 10.54 39.74 11.67
CA GLY A 384 10.12 39.89 10.28
C GLY A 384 10.22 38.62 9.43
N ALA A 385 10.71 37.51 9.99
CA ALA A 385 10.75 36.22 9.32
C ALA A 385 9.35 35.60 9.24
N GLU A 386 9.10 34.86 8.16
CA GLU A 386 7.91 34.02 8.00
C GLU A 386 8.37 32.62 7.62
N LEU A 387 8.11 31.63 8.49
CA LEU A 387 8.48 30.25 8.25
C LEU A 387 7.29 29.46 7.71
N PHE A 388 7.58 28.32 7.08
CA PHE A 388 6.54 27.39 6.67
C PHE A 388 5.85 26.71 7.85
N TRP A 389 6.57 26.42 8.93
CA TRP A 389 6.06 25.58 10.01
C TRP A 389 6.70 25.92 11.35
N ASP A 390 6.16 26.94 12.01
CA ASP A 390 6.66 27.44 13.30
C ASP A 390 6.63 26.38 14.41
N ALA A 391 5.62 25.51 14.39
CA ALA A 391 5.49 24.42 15.37
C ALA A 391 6.61 23.37 15.25
N ASN A 392 7.30 23.29 14.11
CA ASN A 392 8.44 22.40 13.90
C ASN A 392 9.75 23.10 14.26
N TYR A 393 9.80 23.52 15.51
CA TYR A 393 10.97 24.08 16.16
C TYR A 393 11.43 23.10 17.25
N ASP A 394 12.64 22.56 17.11
CA ASP A 394 13.25 21.78 18.17
C ASP A 394 13.86 22.73 19.19
N ARG A 395 13.29 22.81 20.39
CA ARG A 395 13.83 23.64 21.48
C ARG A 395 15.03 23.01 22.18
N LYS A 396 15.35 21.75 21.89
CA LYS A 396 16.38 20.98 22.60
C LYS A 396 17.74 20.99 21.90
N THR A 397 17.77 21.40 20.65
CA THR A 397 18.96 21.65 19.82
C THR A 397 18.97 23.11 19.42
#